data_AF-A0A815V5Q7-F1
#
_entry.id   AF-A0A815V5Q7-F1
#
_cell.length_a   1.000
_cell.length_b   1.000
_cell.length_c   1.000
_cell.angle_alpha   90.00
_cell.angle_beta   90.00
_cell.angle_gamma   90.00
#
_symmetry.space_group_name_H-M   'P 1'
#
loop_
_entity.id
_entity.type
_entity.pdbx_description
1 polymer ?
#
loop_
_entity_poly.entity_id
_entity_poly.type
_entity_poly.pdbx_seq_one_letter_code
_entity_poly.pdbx_strand_id
1 'polypeptide(L)' 'MNTTKEEFNIPNVIIDPKTRAQYAKGKFLGKGGFARCYELTDVNTGQIYAGKIGPKTM' A
#
# COMPACT_ATOMS: atom_id res chain seq x y z
N MET A 1 -10.27 18.47 18.21
CA MET A 1 -9.11 17.76 18.79
C MET A 1 -8.50 16.93 17.68
N ASN A 2 -7.37 17.37 17.15
CA ASN A 2 -6.78 16.84 15.92
C ASN A 2 -5.92 15.63 16.29
N THR A 3 -6.54 14.46 16.32
CA THR A 3 -5.80 13.21 16.52
C THR A 3 -4.94 12.96 15.29
N THR A 4 -3.63 13.12 15.47
CA THR A 4 -2.54 12.76 14.56
C THR A 4 -2.73 11.34 14.03
N LYS A 5 -3.40 11.20 12.88
CA LYS A 5 -3.28 9.99 12.08
C LYS A 5 -1.89 10.06 11.45
N GLU A 6 -0.96 9.29 11.97
CA GLU A 6 0.31 9.01 11.29
C GLU A 6 -0.02 8.38 9.92
N GLU A 7 -0.06 9.22 8.90
CA GLU A 7 0.07 8.81 7.51
C GLU A 7 1.55 8.68 7.24
N PHE A 8 2.12 7.51 7.51
CA PHE A 8 3.40 7.20 6.88
C PHE A 8 3.20 7.27 5.37
N ASN A 9 4.04 8.04 4.68
CA ASN A 9 3.89 8.32 3.26
C ASN A 9 4.15 7.03 2.46
N ILE A 10 3.06 6.37 2.05
CA ILE A 10 3.14 5.17 1.22
C ILE A 10 3.33 5.62 -0.24
N PRO A 11 4.39 5.17 -0.92
CA PRO A 11 4.66 5.57 -2.31
C PRO A 11 3.52 5.15 -3.24
N ASN A 12 3.37 5.87 -4.35
CA ASN A 12 2.36 5.56 -5.37
C ASN A 12 2.73 4.34 -6.21
N VAL A 13 4.00 3.95 -6.24
CA VAL A 13 4.47 2.74 -6.89
C VAL A 13 5.28 1.93 -5.88
N ILE A 14 4.93 0.66 -5.76
CA ILE A 14 5.60 -0.31 -4.88
C ILE A 14 6.34 -1.30 -5.76
N ILE A 15 7.62 -1.50 -5.48
CA ILE A 15 8.51 -2.36 -6.26
C ILE A 15 8.90 -3.55 -5.40
N ASP A 16 8.66 -4.76 -5.90
CA ASP A 16 9.26 -5.97 -5.32
C ASP A 16 10.65 -6.18 -5.95
N PRO A 17 11.76 -6.00 -5.21
CA PRO A 17 13.10 -6.14 -5.76
C PRO A 17 13.45 -7.56 -6.19
N LYS A 18 12.75 -8.60 -5.69
CA LYS A 18 13.03 -9.99 -6.04
C LYS A 18 12.47 -10.35 -7.41
N THR A 19 11.24 -9.95 -7.68
CA THR A 19 10.51 -10.26 -8.92
C THR A 19 10.61 -9.13 -9.95
N ARG A 20 11.04 -7.93 -9.53
CA ARG A 20 10.94 -6.66 -10.27
C ARG A 20 9.51 -6.26 -10.63
N ALA A 21 8.50 -6.88 -10.01
CA ALA A 21 7.12 -6.49 -10.16
C ALA A 21 6.91 -5.07 -9.63
N GLN A 22 6.11 -4.29 -10.36
CA GLN A 22 5.73 -2.93 -9.99
C GLN A 22 4.23 -2.87 -9.80
N TYR A 23 3.81 -2.30 -8.68
CA TYR A 23 2.40 -2.17 -8.32
C TYR A 23 2.06 -0.70 -8.14
N ALA A 24 1.13 -0.20 -8.95
CA ALA A 24 0.53 1.11 -8.76
C ALA A 24 -0.47 1.04 -7.59
N LYS A 25 -0.28 1.91 -6.60
CA LYS A 25 -1.19 2.06 -5.45
C LYS A 25 -2.44 2.82 -5.89
N GLY A 26 -3.59 2.16 -5.76
CA GLY A 26 -4.92 2.72 -6.01
C GLY A 26 -5.61 3.20 -4.73
N LYS A 27 -6.94 3.06 -4.70
CA LYS A 27 -7.77 3.64 -3.65
C LYS A 27 -7.52 2.98 -2.28
N PHE A 28 -7.77 3.73 -1.22
CA PHE A 28 -7.77 3.21 0.14
C PHE A 28 -8.99 2.32 0.37
N LEU A 29 -8.77 1.11 0.87
CA LEU A 29 -9.82 0.13 1.15
C LEU A 29 -10.23 0.14 2.63
N GLY A 30 -9.29 0.40 3.55
CA GLY A 30 -9.58 0.43 4.99
C GLY A 30 -8.36 0.23 5.88
N LYS A 31 -8.57 0.37 7.20
CA LYS A 31 -7.55 0.12 8.23
C LYS A 31 -7.84 -1.20 8.93
N GLY A 32 -6.81 -2.01 9.17
CA GLY A 32 -6.90 -3.24 9.96
C GLY A 32 -5.69 -3.39 10.87
N GLY A 33 -5.90 -3.26 12.19
CA GLY A 33 -4.81 -3.21 13.17
C GLY A 33 -3.88 -2.02 12.93
N PHE A 34 -2.58 -2.28 12.79
CA PHE A 34 -1.55 -1.29 12.46
C PHE A 34 -1.37 -1.04 10.96
N ALA A 35 -2.03 -1.85 10.11
CA ALA A 35 -1.86 -1.77 8.65
C ALA A 35 -3.00 -0.99 7.97
N ARG A 36 -2.68 -0.50 6.78
CA ARG A 36 -3.62 0.13 5.85
C ARG A 36 -3.71 -0.71 4.58
N CYS A 37 -4.93 -0.92 4.10
CA CYS A 37 -5.19 -1.70 2.89
C CYS A 37 -5.50 -0.76 1.72
N TYR A 38 -4.91 -1.02 0.56
CA TYR A 38 -5.12 -0.29 -0.69
C TYR A 38 -5.37 -1.26 -1.84
N GLU A 39 -5.98 -0.79 -2.92
CA GLU A 39 -5.86 -1.48 -4.21
C GLU A 39 -4.42 -1.39 -4.72
N LEU A 40 -3.90 -2.47 -5.27
CA LEU A 40 -2.61 -2.52 -5.96
C LEU A 40 -2.83 -3.10 -7.34
N THR A 41 -2.43 -2.37 -8.38
CA THR A 41 -2.50 -2.85 -9.76
C THR A 41 -1.10 -3.18 -10.24
N ASP A 42 -0.86 -4.43 -10.62
CA ASP A 42 0.37 -4.81 -11.31
C ASP A 42 0.44 -4.05 -12.64
N VAL A 43 1.51 -3.27 -12.82
CA VAL A 43 1.67 -2.38 -13.98
C VAL A 43 1.85 -3.16 -15.28
N ASN A 44 2.38 -4.38 -15.22
CA ASN A 44 2.65 -5.20 -16.40
C ASN A 44 1.43 -6.02 -16.81
N THR A 45 0.70 -6.58 -15.85
CA THR A 45 -0.42 -7.50 -16.12
C THR A 45 -1.79 -6.84 -16.04
N GLY A 46 -1.88 -5.66 -15.42
CA GLY A 46 -3.16 -5.00 -15.11
C GLY A 46 -3.96 -5.68 -14.02
N GLN A 47 -3.46 -6.76 -13.40
CA GLN A 47 -4.17 -7.48 -12.37
C GLN A 47 -4.26 -6.65 -11.08
N ILE A 48 -5.44 -6.64 -10.46
CA ILE A 48 -5.74 -5.88 -9.25
C ILE A 48 -5.71 -6.80 -8.02
N TYR A 49 -5.10 -6.30 -6.95
CA TYR A 49 -4.95 -6.97 -5.66
C TYR A 49 -5.36 -6.06 -4.51
N ALA A 50 -5.64 -6.65 -3.34
CA ALA A 50 -5.69 -5.93 -2.08
C ALA A 50 -4.32 -5.97 -1.40
N GLY A 51 -3.65 -4.82 -1.30
CA GLY A 51 -2.35 -4.67 -0.65
C GLY A 51 -2.48 -4.21 0.80
N LYS A 52 -2.02 -5.03 1.75
CA LYS A 52 -1.92 -4.67 3.18
C LYS A 52 -0.52 -4.11 3.45
N ILE A 53 -0.44 -2.85 3.83
CA ILE A 53 0.82 -2.12 4.04
C ILE A 53 0.90 -1.67 5.50
N GLY A 54 1.97 -2.08 6.18
CA GLY A 54 2.25 -1.71 7.57
C GLY A 54 3.67 -1.13 7.71
N PRO A 55 3.91 -0.26 8.70
CA PRO A 55 5.24 0.24 8.98
C PRO A 55 6.13 -0.87 9.55
N LYS A 56 7.45 -0.77 9.33
CA LYS A 56 8.43 -1.73 9.89
C LYS A 56 8.64 -1.55 11.39
N THR A 57 8.46 -0.34 11.88
CA THR A 57 8.55 0.02 13.30
C THR A 57 7.24 0.69 13.68
N MET A 58 6.71 0.34 14.84
CA MET A 58 5.51 0.94 15.42
C MET A 58 5.87 2.14 16.29
#